data_AF-A0A3D5E533-F1
#
_entry.id   AF-A0A3D5E533-F1
#
_cell.length_a   1.000
_cell.length_b   1.000
_cell.length_c   1.000
_cell.angle_alpha   90.00
_cell.angle_beta   90.00
_cell.angle_gamma   90.00
#
_symmetry.space_group_name_H-M   'P 1'
#
loop_
_entity.id
_entity.type
_entity.pdbx_description
1 polymer ?
#
loop_
_entity_poly.entity_id
_entity_poly.type
_entity_poly.pdbx_seq_one_letter_code
_entity_poly.pdbx_strand_id
1 'polypeptide(L)'
;MITSLEARRGRQMAMLAAITTIATFFIGAILIGPEFVGYSEQWGPINNVLGFFQGIGHIFAIGLCMKLFGADDKVDLRIFSTIVLIAATMQLTYSLSPTFTANSVFKTEFNSDQVTGMAGTINSVIFVLYGIWAWILTNSDSSNLLPSWASLAGKGAGTLIIVAQALSLFGLIPGNLWAPIFILGGVILWPVFMIGISNAFGNNA
;
A
#
# COMPACT_ATOMS: atom_id res chain seq x y z
N MET A 1 -8.75 20.38 -12.99
CA MET A 1 -7.65 20.23 -13.97
C MET A 1 -6.34 20.20 -13.18
N ILE A 2 -5.48 19.19 -13.39
CA ILE A 2 -4.17 19.10 -12.73
C ILE A 2 -3.12 19.86 -13.53
N THR A 3 -2.07 20.34 -12.88
CA THR A 3 -0.93 20.98 -13.54
C THR A 3 0.05 19.93 -14.08
N SER A 4 0.90 20.32 -15.03
CA SER A 4 1.96 19.43 -15.57
C SER A 4 2.93 18.94 -14.49
N LEU A 5 3.22 19.77 -13.48
CA LEU A 5 4.04 19.37 -12.32
C LEU A 5 3.34 18.31 -11.48
N GLU A 6 2.06 18.50 -11.17
CA GLU A 6 1.25 17.54 -10.42
C GLU A 6 1.11 16.22 -11.18
N ALA A 7 0.88 16.27 -12.50
CA ALA A 7 0.80 15.09 -13.33
C ALA A 7 2.12 14.30 -13.34
N ARG A 8 3.25 15.00 -13.55
CA ARG A 8 4.59 14.38 -13.48
C ARG A 8 4.85 13.76 -12.11
N ARG A 9 4.51 14.45 -11.02
CA ARG A 9 4.73 13.94 -9.65
C ARG A 9 3.80 12.77 -9.32
N GLY A 10 2.52 12.84 -9.67
CA GLY A 10 1.56 11.75 -9.49
C GLY A 10 1.99 10.50 -10.23
N ARG A 11 2.42 10.64 -11.48
CA ARG A 11 2.99 9.54 -12.28
C ARG A 11 4.19 8.88 -11.58
N GLN A 12 5.17 9.68 -11.15
CA GLN A 12 6.38 9.18 -10.50
C GLN A 12 6.09 8.50 -9.16
N MET A 13 5.21 9.07 -8.35
CA MET A 13 4.93 8.57 -7.00
C MET A 13 4.05 7.32 -7.01
N ALA A 14 3.08 7.23 -7.94
CA ALA A 14 2.33 6.00 -8.17
C ALA A 14 3.26 4.86 -8.65
N MET A 15 4.23 5.17 -9.50
CA MET A 15 5.25 4.20 -9.93
C MET A 15 6.18 3.79 -8.79
N LEU A 16 6.63 4.76 -7.97
CA LEU A 16 7.43 4.47 -6.77
C LEU A 16 6.69 3.50 -5.85
N ALA A 17 5.41 3.77 -5.55
CA ALA A 17 4.57 2.88 -4.74
C ALA A 17 4.46 1.48 -5.35
N ALA A 18 4.25 1.36 -6.66
CA ALA A 18 4.15 0.06 -7.34
C ALA A 18 5.46 -0.74 -7.22
N ILE A 19 6.60 -0.14 -7.59
CA ILE A 19 7.91 -0.79 -7.61
C ILE A 19 8.35 -1.17 -6.20
N THR A 20 8.22 -0.26 -5.25
CA THR A 20 8.57 -0.54 -3.85
C THR A 20 7.67 -1.59 -3.24
N THR A 21 6.38 -1.65 -3.59
CA THR A 21 5.51 -2.75 -3.18
C THR A 21 6.04 -4.09 -3.68
N ILE A 22 6.36 -4.20 -4.98
CA ILE A 22 6.91 -5.45 -5.54
C ILE A 22 8.23 -5.82 -4.84
N ALA A 23 9.11 -4.85 -4.61
CA ALA A 23 10.39 -5.07 -3.96
C ALA A 23 10.25 -5.50 -2.49
N THR A 24 9.37 -4.85 -1.71
CA THR A 24 9.13 -5.24 -0.31
C THR A 24 8.56 -6.65 -0.20
N PHE A 25 7.65 -7.01 -1.09
CA PHE A 25 7.13 -8.37 -1.16
C PHE A 25 8.19 -9.39 -1.60
N PHE A 26 9.03 -9.07 -2.58
CA PHE A 26 10.12 -9.96 -2.99
C PHE A 26 11.07 -10.23 -1.82
N ILE A 27 11.46 -9.20 -1.07
CA ILE A 27 12.33 -9.37 0.10
C ILE A 27 11.59 -10.16 1.20
N GLY A 28 10.37 -9.76 1.56
CA GLY A 28 9.62 -10.41 2.64
C GLY A 28 9.27 -11.87 2.35
N ALA A 29 8.74 -12.17 1.16
CA ALA A 29 8.24 -13.49 0.83
C ALA A 29 9.32 -14.45 0.30
N ILE A 30 10.34 -13.95 -0.40
CA ILE A 30 11.35 -14.81 -1.05
C ILE A 30 12.67 -14.82 -0.28
N LEU A 31 13.18 -13.67 0.15
CA LEU A 31 14.50 -13.60 0.80
C LEU A 31 14.43 -13.86 2.31
N ILE A 32 13.38 -13.37 2.97
CA ILE A 32 13.12 -13.61 4.40
C ILE A 32 12.34 -14.92 4.57
N GLY A 33 11.27 -15.08 3.78
CA GLY A 33 10.45 -16.29 3.76
C GLY A 33 9.23 -16.22 4.68
N PRO A 34 8.12 -16.91 4.34
CA PRO A 34 6.85 -16.79 5.05
C PRO A 34 6.85 -17.39 6.46
N GLU A 35 7.76 -18.34 6.73
CA GLU A 35 7.90 -19.00 8.03
C GLU A 35 8.81 -18.24 9.00
N PHE A 36 9.47 -17.18 8.53
CA PHE A 36 10.36 -16.38 9.37
C PHE A 36 9.54 -15.50 10.32
N VAL A 37 9.90 -15.55 11.61
CA VAL A 37 9.24 -14.77 12.67
C VAL A 37 10.24 -13.80 13.27
N GLY A 38 9.83 -12.53 13.41
CA GLY A 38 10.65 -11.48 14.02
C GLY A 38 11.35 -10.59 13.00
N TYR A 39 12.43 -9.93 13.42
CA TYR A 39 13.21 -9.00 12.62
C TYR A 39 14.39 -9.71 11.93
N SER A 40 14.48 -9.57 10.61
CA SER A 40 15.64 -10.06 9.86
C SER A 40 16.79 -9.05 9.94
N GLU A 41 17.90 -9.39 10.58
CA GLU A 41 19.08 -8.51 10.61
C GLU A 41 19.66 -8.27 9.21
N GLN A 42 19.65 -9.30 8.36
CA GLN A 42 20.22 -9.25 7.02
C GLN A 42 19.36 -8.41 6.06
N TRP A 43 18.05 -8.67 6.00
CA TRP A 43 17.17 -8.10 4.97
C TRP A 43 16.18 -7.07 5.51
N GLY A 44 15.95 -7.04 6.82
CA GLY A 44 15.05 -6.11 7.49
C GLY A 44 15.36 -4.64 7.23
N PRO A 45 16.63 -4.17 7.34
CA PRO A 45 16.97 -2.77 7.06
C PRO A 45 16.54 -2.31 5.66
N ILE A 46 16.83 -3.11 4.63
CA ILE A 46 16.51 -2.78 3.25
C ILE A 46 15.00 -2.81 3.05
N ASN A 47 14.32 -3.85 3.56
CA ASN A 47 12.87 -3.99 3.44
C ASN A 47 12.12 -2.81 4.08
N ASN A 48 12.57 -2.38 5.25
CA ASN A 48 12.00 -1.28 6.02
C ASN A 48 12.19 0.08 5.32
N VAL A 49 13.36 0.32 4.71
CA VAL A 49 13.61 1.52 3.89
C VAL A 49 12.72 1.51 2.64
N LEU A 50 12.55 0.36 1.99
CA LEU A 50 11.63 0.26 0.85
C LEU A 50 10.18 0.51 1.28
N GLY A 51 9.74 -0.01 2.43
CA GLY A 51 8.43 0.26 3.01
C GLY A 51 8.21 1.75 3.31
N PHE A 52 9.25 2.46 3.74
CA PHE A 52 9.20 3.91 3.93
C PHE A 52 8.97 4.65 2.60
N PHE A 53 9.73 4.32 1.55
CA PHE A 53 9.53 4.92 0.22
C PHE A 53 8.20 4.50 -0.43
N GLN A 54 7.71 3.30 -0.13
CA GLN A 54 6.38 2.85 -0.51
C GLN A 54 5.31 3.77 0.07
N GLY A 55 5.37 4.05 1.37
CA GLY A 55 4.47 5.00 2.04
C GLY A 55 4.55 6.40 1.43
N ILE A 56 5.74 6.91 1.11
CA ILE A 56 5.88 8.22 0.42
C ILE A 56 5.15 8.18 -0.93
N GLY A 57 5.38 7.12 -1.72
CA GLY A 57 4.71 6.94 -3.00
C GLY A 57 3.18 6.95 -2.86
N HIS A 58 2.65 6.25 -1.86
CA HIS A 58 1.21 6.21 -1.57
C HIS A 58 0.66 7.58 -1.17
N ILE A 59 1.29 8.29 -0.23
CA ILE A 59 0.83 9.61 0.23
C ILE A 59 0.65 10.58 -0.95
N PHE A 60 1.68 10.72 -1.79
CA PHE A 60 1.62 11.62 -2.93
C PHE A 60 0.62 11.14 -3.98
N ALA A 61 0.59 9.85 -4.30
CA ALA A 61 -0.34 9.30 -5.28
C ALA A 61 -1.80 9.53 -4.86
N ILE A 62 -2.15 9.22 -3.60
CA ILE A 62 -3.49 9.40 -3.05
C ILE A 62 -3.88 10.88 -3.02
N GLY A 63 -2.96 11.73 -2.51
CA GLY A 63 -3.17 13.18 -2.46
C GLY A 63 -3.51 13.78 -3.82
N LEU A 64 -2.74 13.41 -4.85
CA LEU A 64 -2.95 13.90 -6.20
C LEU A 64 -4.13 13.23 -6.90
N CYS A 65 -4.48 11.98 -6.55
CA CYS A 65 -5.66 11.31 -7.07
C CYS A 65 -6.94 12.06 -6.68
N MET A 66 -7.00 12.64 -5.47
CA MET A 66 -8.16 13.47 -5.09
C MET A 66 -8.40 14.58 -6.11
N LYS A 67 -7.34 15.25 -6.57
CA LYS A 67 -7.45 16.31 -7.58
C LYS A 67 -7.75 15.75 -8.98
N LEU A 68 -7.05 14.70 -9.40
CA LEU A 68 -7.19 14.10 -10.73
C LEU A 68 -8.61 13.57 -10.97
N PHE A 69 -9.19 12.87 -9.98
CA PHE A 69 -10.51 12.24 -10.08
C PHE A 69 -11.67 13.15 -9.64
N GLY A 70 -11.40 14.41 -9.29
CA GLY A 70 -12.43 15.40 -8.92
C GLY A 70 -13.11 15.08 -7.60
N ALA A 71 -12.34 14.89 -6.52
CA ALA A 71 -12.84 14.54 -5.20
C ALA A 71 -13.68 15.65 -4.55
N ASP A 72 -13.54 16.91 -4.97
CA ASP A 72 -14.31 18.03 -4.43
C ASP A 72 -15.83 17.82 -4.58
N ASP A 73 -16.23 17.18 -5.68
CA ASP A 73 -17.62 16.85 -6.01
C ASP A 73 -18.01 15.43 -5.59
N LYS A 74 -17.08 14.65 -5.02
CA LYS A 74 -17.25 13.22 -4.70
C LYS A 74 -16.91 12.96 -3.23
N VAL A 75 -17.91 13.10 -2.37
CA VAL A 75 -17.77 13.06 -0.90
C VAL A 75 -17.05 11.80 -0.42
N ASP A 76 -17.45 10.63 -0.89
CA ASP A 76 -16.84 9.36 -0.47
C ASP A 76 -15.36 9.27 -0.86
N LEU A 77 -15.03 9.68 -2.09
CA LEU A 77 -13.65 9.71 -2.57
C LEU A 77 -12.79 10.65 -1.74
N ARG A 78 -13.29 11.85 -1.42
CA ARG A 78 -12.56 12.84 -0.61
C ARG A 78 -12.32 12.34 0.82
N ILE A 79 -13.36 11.84 1.49
CA ILE A 79 -13.28 11.38 2.88
C ILE A 79 -12.33 10.19 2.95
N PHE A 80 -12.53 9.16 2.13
CA PHE A 80 -11.70 7.97 2.19
C PHE A 80 -10.27 8.23 1.75
N SER A 81 -10.02 9.04 0.72
CA SER A 81 -8.65 9.40 0.36
C SER A 81 -7.93 10.11 1.50
N THR A 82 -8.62 10.95 2.27
CA THR A 82 -8.06 11.61 3.45
C THR A 82 -7.71 10.59 4.55
N ILE A 83 -8.62 9.66 4.85
CA ILE A 83 -8.37 8.58 5.83
C ILE A 83 -7.16 7.75 5.42
N VAL A 84 -7.09 7.35 4.16
CA VAL A 84 -5.98 6.52 3.65
C VAL A 84 -4.67 7.29 3.58
N LEU A 85 -4.70 8.60 3.35
CA LEU A 85 -3.50 9.44 3.43
C LEU A 85 -2.93 9.49 4.86
N ILE A 86 -3.78 9.53 5.88
CA ILE A 86 -3.36 9.41 7.29
C ILE A 86 -2.75 8.02 7.55
N ALA A 87 -3.39 6.96 7.06
CA ALA A 87 -2.87 5.60 7.16
C ALA A 87 -1.50 5.42 6.49
N ALA A 88 -1.33 5.96 5.28
CA ALA A 88 -0.05 5.96 4.57
C ALA A 88 1.03 6.78 5.31
N THR A 89 0.63 7.82 6.04
CA THR A 89 1.55 8.57 6.90
C THR A 89 2.01 7.73 8.10
N MET A 90 1.12 6.96 8.72
CA MET A 90 1.48 5.99 9.77
C MET A 90 2.43 4.91 9.24
N GLN A 91 2.33 4.55 7.95
CA GLN A 91 3.26 3.64 7.32
C GLN A 91 4.70 4.14 7.32
N LEU A 92 4.93 5.44 7.19
CA LEU A 92 6.28 5.99 7.29
C LEU A 92 6.92 5.72 8.66
N THR A 93 6.15 5.89 9.73
CA THR A 93 6.67 5.74 11.09
C THR A 93 6.94 4.28 11.44
N TYR A 94 5.99 3.36 11.21
CA TYR A 94 6.25 1.96 11.57
C TYR A 94 7.23 1.27 10.62
N SER A 95 7.39 1.72 9.36
CA SER A 95 8.30 1.04 8.42
C SER A 95 9.74 1.06 8.89
N LEU A 96 10.23 2.18 9.42
CA LEU A 96 11.62 2.29 9.90
C LEU A 96 11.80 1.86 11.37
N SER A 97 10.71 1.81 12.13
CA SER A 97 10.74 1.55 13.58
C SER A 97 11.51 0.28 13.97
N PRO A 98 11.30 -0.90 13.34
CA PRO A 98 12.05 -2.10 13.72
C PRO A 98 13.56 -1.98 13.54
N THR A 99 14.00 -1.33 12.45
CA THR A 99 15.43 -1.13 12.17
C THR A 99 16.05 -0.14 13.14
N PHE A 100 15.35 0.93 13.51
CA PHE A 100 15.82 1.83 14.56
C PHE A 100 15.94 1.11 15.91
N THR A 101 14.97 0.26 16.27
CA THR A 101 15.03 -0.52 17.50
C THR A 101 16.20 -1.51 17.48
N ALA A 102 16.41 -2.23 16.38
CA ALA A 102 17.51 -3.20 16.23
C ALA A 102 18.90 -2.55 16.37
N ASN A 103 19.03 -1.28 16.00
CA ASN A 103 20.30 -0.54 16.03
C ASN A 103 20.35 0.50 17.18
N SER A 104 19.39 0.46 18.11
CA SER A 104 19.31 1.46 19.18
C SER A 104 20.45 1.27 20.18
N VAL A 105 21.19 2.35 20.44
CA VAL A 105 22.16 2.42 21.56
C VAL A 105 21.47 2.71 22.90
N PHE A 106 20.19 3.07 22.87
CA PHE A 106 19.37 3.33 24.05
C PHE A 106 18.61 2.05 24.43
N LYS A 107 18.40 1.85 25.74
CA LYS A 107 17.52 0.78 26.24
C LYS A 107 16.09 1.05 25.77
N THR A 108 15.46 0.07 25.12
CA THR A 108 14.07 0.11 24.70
C THR A 108 13.26 -0.92 25.47
N GLU A 109 11.99 -0.59 25.77
CA GLU A 109 11.05 -1.55 26.37
C GLU A 109 10.70 -2.69 25.41
N PHE A 110 10.57 -2.36 24.11
CA PHE A 110 10.31 -3.33 23.06
C PHE A 110 11.59 -3.65 22.29
N ASN A 111 11.80 -4.93 21.98
CA ASN A 111 12.87 -5.37 21.07
C ASN A 111 12.42 -5.29 19.59
N SER A 112 13.35 -5.49 18.65
CA SER A 112 13.08 -5.38 17.21
C SER A 112 12.04 -6.38 16.70
N ASP A 113 11.97 -7.58 17.29
CA ASP A 113 10.99 -8.59 16.91
C ASP A 113 9.57 -8.17 17.30
N GLN A 114 9.41 -7.67 18.52
CA GLN A 114 8.14 -7.16 19.02
C GLN A 114 7.67 -5.96 18.18
N VAL A 115 8.56 -5.02 17.87
CA VAL A 115 8.24 -3.87 17.02
C VAL A 115 7.88 -4.31 15.59
N THR A 116 8.55 -5.34 15.04
CA THR A 116 8.21 -5.94 13.75
C THR A 116 6.81 -6.56 13.77
N GLY A 117 6.48 -7.32 14.83
CA GLY A 117 5.15 -7.92 15.00
C GLY A 117 4.04 -6.88 15.10
N MET A 118 4.28 -5.79 15.83
CA MET A 118 3.35 -4.65 15.91
C MET A 118 3.17 -3.98 14.54
N ALA A 119 4.27 -3.70 13.82
CA ALA A 119 4.24 -3.12 12.49
C ALA A 119 3.43 -3.99 11.51
N GLY A 120 3.61 -5.31 11.51
CA GLY A 120 2.84 -6.24 10.67
C GLY A 120 1.33 -6.22 10.98
N THR A 121 0.96 -6.13 12.25
CA THR A 121 -0.45 -6.05 12.68
C THR A 121 -1.09 -4.73 12.22
N ILE A 122 -0.40 -3.60 12.41
CA ILE A 122 -0.86 -2.28 11.95
C ILE A 122 -1.01 -2.26 10.42
N ASN A 123 -0.05 -2.85 9.71
CA ASN A 123 -0.06 -2.93 8.25
C ASN A 123 -1.31 -3.69 7.72
N SER A 124 -1.73 -4.75 8.41
CA SER A 124 -2.93 -5.51 8.03
C SER A 124 -4.19 -4.64 8.02
N VAL A 125 -4.33 -3.72 8.98
CA VAL A 125 -5.45 -2.75 9.03
C VAL A 125 -5.34 -1.72 7.91
N ILE A 126 -4.12 -1.24 7.62
CA ILE A 126 -3.88 -0.28 6.54
C ILE A 126 -4.21 -0.87 5.17
N PHE A 127 -3.94 -2.16 4.96
CA PHE A 127 -4.34 -2.85 3.73
C PHE A 127 -5.86 -2.81 3.53
N VAL A 128 -6.67 -2.98 4.57
CA VAL A 128 -8.13 -2.81 4.47
C VAL A 128 -8.48 -1.42 3.94
N LEU A 129 -7.85 -0.38 4.50
CA LEU A 129 -8.09 1.00 4.10
C LEU A 129 -7.70 1.23 2.64
N TYR A 130 -6.53 0.75 2.21
CA TYR A 130 -6.11 0.77 0.81
C TYR A 130 -7.09 0.04 -0.11
N GLY A 131 -7.60 -1.12 0.31
CA GLY A 131 -8.57 -1.90 -0.45
C GLY A 131 -9.91 -1.16 -0.65
N ILE A 132 -10.44 -0.55 0.41
CA ILE A 132 -11.65 0.28 0.34
C ILE A 132 -11.40 1.49 -0.58
N TRP A 133 -10.26 2.15 -0.44
CA TRP A 133 -9.91 3.30 -1.27
C TRP A 133 -9.80 2.95 -2.75
N ALA A 134 -9.15 1.83 -3.10
CA ALA A 134 -9.08 1.37 -4.50
C ALA A 134 -10.48 1.11 -5.07
N TRP A 135 -11.37 0.51 -4.29
CA TRP A 135 -12.75 0.27 -4.69
C TRP A 135 -13.53 1.57 -4.90
N ILE A 136 -13.42 2.52 -3.98
CA ILE A 136 -14.08 3.83 -4.09
C ILE A 136 -13.54 4.62 -5.28
N LEU A 137 -12.22 4.70 -5.45
CA LEU A 137 -11.60 5.45 -6.53
C LEU A 137 -12.00 4.90 -7.90
N THR A 138 -11.94 3.57 -8.08
CA THR A 138 -12.31 2.93 -9.35
C THR A 138 -13.80 3.07 -9.68
N ASN A 139 -14.69 3.11 -8.69
CA ASN A 139 -16.12 3.37 -8.93
C ASN A 139 -16.42 4.87 -9.08
N SER A 140 -15.54 5.74 -8.56
CA SER A 140 -15.63 7.19 -8.71
C SER A 140 -15.07 7.69 -10.04
N ASP A 141 -14.44 6.84 -10.85
CA ASP A 141 -13.85 7.22 -12.14
C ASP A 141 -14.92 7.37 -13.25
N SER A 142 -15.72 8.42 -13.16
CA SER A 142 -16.77 8.77 -14.13
C SER A 142 -16.25 9.15 -15.51
N SER A 143 -14.97 9.52 -15.63
CA SER A 143 -14.35 10.03 -16.86
C SER A 143 -13.47 9.00 -17.56
N ASN A 144 -13.45 7.74 -17.08
CA ASN A 144 -12.62 6.66 -17.60
C ASN A 144 -11.13 7.07 -17.68
N LEU A 145 -10.64 7.77 -16.66
CA LEU A 145 -9.23 8.17 -16.57
C LEU A 145 -8.32 6.95 -16.40
N LEU A 146 -8.81 5.92 -15.72
CA LEU A 146 -8.13 4.64 -15.60
C LEU A 146 -8.38 3.76 -16.83
N PRO A 147 -7.34 3.14 -17.40
CA PRO A 147 -7.51 2.04 -18.32
C PRO A 147 -8.34 0.90 -17.71
N SER A 148 -9.09 0.17 -18.54
CA SER A 148 -9.99 -0.90 -18.07
C SER A 148 -9.29 -1.98 -17.24
N TRP A 149 -8.07 -2.38 -17.65
CA TRP A 149 -7.26 -3.35 -16.91
C TRP A 149 -6.85 -2.84 -15.53
N ALA A 150 -6.61 -1.53 -15.38
CA ALA A 150 -6.25 -0.90 -14.11
C ALA A 150 -7.47 -0.79 -13.20
N SER A 151 -8.62 -0.42 -13.75
CA SER A 151 -9.89 -0.40 -13.02
C SER A 151 -10.26 -1.80 -12.51
N LEU A 152 -10.10 -2.83 -13.36
CA LEU A 152 -10.31 -4.22 -12.96
C LEU A 152 -9.33 -4.66 -11.86
N ALA A 153 -8.05 -4.31 -12.00
CA ALA A 153 -7.04 -4.62 -10.99
C ALA A 153 -7.33 -3.94 -9.65
N GLY A 154 -7.73 -2.67 -9.66
CA GLY A 154 -8.09 -1.93 -8.44
C GLY A 154 -9.31 -2.51 -7.73
N LYS A 155 -10.36 -2.83 -8.49
CA LYS A 155 -11.56 -3.50 -7.94
C LYS A 155 -11.22 -4.90 -7.42
N GLY A 156 -10.45 -5.68 -8.18
CA GLY A 156 -10.02 -7.02 -7.79
C GLY A 156 -9.16 -7.01 -6.52
N ALA A 157 -8.14 -6.15 -6.46
CA ALA A 157 -7.30 -5.98 -5.27
C ALA A 157 -8.15 -5.54 -4.08
N GLY A 158 -8.99 -4.51 -4.25
CA GLY A 158 -9.84 -3.98 -3.19
C GLY A 158 -10.78 -5.03 -2.62
N THR A 159 -11.54 -5.73 -3.48
CA THR A 159 -12.44 -6.79 -3.06
C THR A 159 -11.70 -7.94 -2.39
N LEU A 160 -10.60 -8.41 -2.97
CA LEU A 160 -9.82 -9.51 -2.41
C LEU A 160 -9.27 -9.14 -1.02
N ILE A 161 -8.70 -7.95 -0.86
CA ILE A 161 -8.17 -7.48 0.43
C ILE A 161 -9.29 -7.33 1.46
N ILE A 162 -10.40 -6.67 1.11
CA ILE A 162 -11.52 -6.47 2.04
C ILE A 162 -12.09 -7.82 2.51
N VAL A 163 -12.37 -8.73 1.58
CA VAL A 163 -12.92 -10.06 1.90
C VAL A 163 -11.91 -10.87 2.70
N ALA A 164 -10.63 -10.89 2.30
CA ALA A 164 -9.62 -11.64 3.00
C ALA A 164 -9.46 -11.17 4.45
N GLN A 165 -9.35 -9.86 4.65
CA GLN A 165 -9.19 -9.29 6.00
C GLN A 165 -10.45 -9.47 6.85
N ALA A 166 -11.66 -9.31 6.27
CA ALA A 166 -12.91 -9.57 6.98
C ALA A 166 -13.01 -11.02 7.48
N LEU A 167 -12.66 -12.01 6.63
CA LEU A 167 -12.63 -13.41 7.03
C LEU A 167 -11.55 -13.70 8.09
N SER A 168 -10.44 -12.98 8.03
CA SER A 168 -9.31 -13.13 8.96
C SER A 168 -9.63 -12.66 10.37
N LEU A 169 -10.49 -11.64 10.52
CA LEU A 169 -11.00 -11.21 11.81
C LEU A 169 -11.74 -12.33 12.57
N PHE A 170 -12.29 -13.30 11.83
CA PHE A 170 -12.98 -14.47 12.39
C PHE A 170 -12.16 -15.76 12.27
N GLY A 171 -10.90 -15.68 11.86
CA GLY A 171 -10.03 -16.86 11.70
C GLY A 171 -10.49 -17.85 10.61
N LEU A 172 -11.23 -17.39 9.60
CA LEU A 172 -11.88 -18.25 8.61
C LEU A 172 -10.99 -18.58 7.40
N ILE A 173 -9.80 -17.99 7.29
CA ILE A 173 -8.85 -18.28 6.20
C ILE A 173 -7.83 -19.33 6.67
N PRO A 174 -7.81 -20.52 6.06
CA PRO A 174 -6.75 -21.50 6.27
C PRO A 174 -5.35 -20.92 6.00
N GLY A 175 -4.37 -21.28 6.82
CA GLY A 175 -2.99 -20.82 6.71
C GLY A 175 -2.40 -20.92 5.29
N ASN A 176 -2.66 -22.04 4.61
CA ASN A 176 -2.16 -22.32 3.26
C ASN A 176 -2.80 -21.46 2.14
N LEU A 177 -3.93 -20.80 2.40
CA LEU A 177 -4.55 -19.88 1.43
C LEU A 177 -4.00 -18.45 1.54
N TRP A 178 -3.25 -18.11 2.59
CA TRP A 178 -2.74 -16.76 2.75
C TRP A 178 -1.73 -16.36 1.68
N ALA A 179 -0.74 -17.21 1.41
CA ALA A 179 0.27 -16.94 0.40
C ALA A 179 -0.35 -16.62 -0.98
N PRO A 180 -1.25 -17.44 -1.57
CA PRO A 180 -1.83 -17.12 -2.87
C PRO A 180 -2.72 -15.86 -2.85
N ILE A 181 -3.48 -15.61 -1.78
CA ILE A 181 -4.29 -14.39 -1.63
C ILE A 181 -3.40 -13.15 -1.60
N PHE A 182 -2.33 -13.17 -0.82
CA PHE A 182 -1.37 -12.07 -0.72
C PHE A 182 -0.64 -11.82 -2.04
N ILE A 183 -0.22 -12.87 -2.75
CA ILE A 183 0.44 -12.73 -4.05
C ILE A 183 -0.52 -12.08 -5.05
N LEU A 184 -1.74 -12.60 -5.18
CA LEU A 184 -2.70 -12.07 -6.14
C LEU A 184 -3.08 -10.63 -5.80
N GLY A 185 -3.48 -10.35 -4.56
CA GLY A 185 -3.95 -9.03 -4.14
C GLY A 185 -2.82 -8.00 -4.04
N GLY A 186 -1.77 -8.32 -3.30
CA GLY A 186 -0.72 -7.39 -2.91
C GLY A 186 0.44 -7.28 -3.91
N VAL A 187 0.81 -8.38 -4.60
CA VAL A 187 1.97 -8.40 -5.51
C VAL A 187 1.56 -8.16 -6.96
N ILE A 188 0.38 -8.62 -7.37
CA ILE A 188 -0.07 -8.53 -8.76
C ILE A 188 -1.08 -7.39 -8.92
N LEU A 189 -2.28 -7.53 -8.35
CA LEU A 189 -3.39 -6.63 -8.64
C LEU A 189 -3.13 -5.21 -8.14
N TRP A 190 -2.57 -5.06 -6.93
CA TRP A 190 -2.27 -3.75 -6.37
C TRP A 190 -1.20 -2.97 -7.15
N PRO A 191 -0.01 -3.53 -7.47
CA PRO A 191 0.96 -2.81 -8.31
C PRO A 191 0.44 -2.51 -9.71
N VAL A 192 -0.33 -3.41 -10.32
CA VAL A 192 -1.01 -3.16 -11.60
C VAL A 192 -1.94 -1.95 -11.47
N PHE A 193 -2.78 -1.88 -10.44
CA PHE A 193 -3.62 -0.72 -10.18
C PHE A 193 -2.82 0.58 -10.04
N MET A 194 -1.73 0.57 -9.27
CA MET A 194 -0.87 1.75 -9.10
C MET A 194 -0.17 2.18 -10.40
N ILE A 195 0.25 1.23 -11.25
CA ILE A 195 0.75 1.52 -12.60
C ILE A 195 -0.36 2.13 -13.46
N GLY A 196 -1.59 1.68 -13.29
CA GLY A 196 -2.78 2.28 -13.91
C GLY A 196 -2.98 3.74 -13.52
N ILE A 197 -2.88 4.06 -12.23
CA ILE A 197 -2.91 5.43 -11.72
C ILE A 197 -1.76 6.25 -12.34
N SER A 198 -0.56 5.67 -12.43
CA SER A 198 0.59 6.32 -13.08
C SER A 198 0.30 6.69 -14.54
N ASN A 199 -0.36 5.81 -15.29
CA ASN A 199 -0.81 6.08 -16.66
C ASN A 199 -1.90 7.17 -16.71
N ALA A 200 -2.86 7.14 -15.79
CA ALA A 200 -3.90 8.17 -15.72
C ALA A 200 -3.29 9.57 -15.54
N PHE A 201 -2.29 9.73 -14.66
CA PHE A 201 -1.54 10.97 -14.56
C PHE A 201 -0.78 11.33 -15.85
N GLY A 202 -0.15 10.35 -16.49
CA GLY A 202 0.62 10.58 -17.72
C GLY A 202 -0.22 11.05 -18.91
N ASN A 203 -1.48 10.61 -18.99
CA ASN A 203 -2.39 10.94 -20.09
C ASN A 203 -3.20 12.23 -19.86
N ASN A 204 -3.17 12.78 -18.65
CA ASN A 204 -3.92 13.99 -18.26
C ASN A 204 -2.98 15.11 -17.79
N ALA A 205 -1.74 15.11 -18.30
CA ALA A 205 -0.67 16.06 -18.00
C ALA A 205 -0.68 17.29 -18.90
#